data_AF-T1GPJ2-F1
#
_entry.id   AF-T1GPJ2-F1
#
_cell.length_a   1.000
_cell.length_b   1.000
_cell.length_c   1.000
_cell.angle_alpha   90.00
_cell.angle_beta   90.00
_cell.angle_gamma   90.00
#
_symmetry.space_group_name_H-M   'P 1'
#
loop_
_entity.id
_entity.type
_entity.pdbx_description
1 polymer ?
#
loop_
_entity_poly.entity_id
_entity_poly.type
_entity_poly.pdbx_seq_one_letter_code
_entity_poly.pdbx_strand_id
1 'polypeptide(L)'
;MEKNNCQHIPSSPHYSQSNGEAESAVKTAKLLVEKGEDILDALLEYRSTPLSNRFSPAELLMGRKIKASLPTCPRNLETTLSKIVCDKEKELKD
;
A
#
# COMPACT_ATOMS: atom_id res chain seq x y z
N MET A 1 19.81 12.39 12.72
CA MET A 1 18.75 11.68 11.95
C MET A 1 17.34 12.17 12.33
N GLU A 2 17.20 13.43 12.76
CA GLU A 2 15.99 13.95 13.44
C GLU A 2 15.12 14.85 12.55
N LYS A 3 15.39 14.91 11.24
CA LYS A 3 14.78 15.90 10.35
C LYS A 3 13.26 15.74 10.15
N ASN A 4 12.69 14.57 10.47
CA ASN A 4 11.29 14.23 10.16
C ASN A 4 10.48 13.71 11.36
N ASN A 5 10.93 13.90 12.61
CA ASN A 5 10.26 13.36 13.81
C ASN A 5 10.00 11.83 13.73
N CYS A 6 10.91 11.09 13.10
CA CYS A 6 10.85 9.64 12.96
C CYS A 6 11.84 8.97 13.92
N GLN A 7 11.35 8.03 14.74
CA GLN A 7 12.20 7.21 15.60
C GLN A 7 12.69 5.99 14.81
N HIS A 8 14.01 5.86 14.65
CA HIS A 8 14.62 4.67 14.07
C HIS A 8 14.84 3.62 15.15
N ILE A 9 14.23 2.44 14.99
CA ILE A 9 14.35 1.31 15.91
C ILE A 9 15.00 0.14 15.15
N PRO A 10 16.30 -0.11 15.33
CA PRO A 10 16.97 -1.24 14.68
C PRO A 10 16.62 -2.56 15.39
N SER A 11 16.42 -3.62 14.62
CA SER A 11 16.27 -4.99 15.15
C SER A 11 17.63 -5.64 15.41
N SER A 12 17.67 -6.60 16.34
CA SER A 12 18.86 -7.43 16.55
C SER A 12 19.16 -8.27 15.29
N PRO A 13 20.44 -8.48 14.92
CA PRO A 13 20.82 -9.27 13.74
C PRO A 13 20.24 -10.70 13.71
N HIS A 14 19.94 -11.29 14.87
CA HIS A 14 19.41 -12.65 14.99
C HIS A 14 17.90 -12.70 15.25
N TYR A 15 17.19 -11.58 15.04
CA TYR A 15 15.74 -11.49 15.23
C TYR A 15 15.02 -11.27 13.90
N SER A 16 14.97 -12.32 13.07
CA SER A 16 14.36 -12.27 11.73
C SER A 16 12.84 -12.10 11.76
N GLN A 17 12.17 -12.46 12.87
CA GLN A 17 10.71 -12.39 12.99
C GLN A 17 10.15 -10.97 12.79
N SER A 18 10.88 -9.93 13.22
CA SER A 18 10.41 -8.54 13.05
C SER A 18 10.47 -8.04 11.61
N ASN A 19 11.23 -8.69 10.72
CA ASN A 19 11.54 -8.19 9.38
C ASN A 19 10.88 -9.00 8.24
N GLY A 20 10.10 -10.04 8.58
CA GLY A 20 9.56 -10.97 7.58
C GLY A 20 8.71 -10.31 6.48
N GLU A 21 7.88 -9.32 6.83
CA GLU A 21 7.07 -8.58 5.85
C GLU A 21 7.95 -7.75 4.89
N ALA A 22 8.99 -7.10 5.39
CA ALA A 22 9.91 -6.34 4.55
C ALA A 22 10.70 -7.27 3.61
N GLU A 23 11.13 -8.44 4.09
CA GLU A 23 11.80 -9.45 3.27
C GLU A 23 10.88 -10.01 2.18
N SER A 24 9.62 -10.28 2.52
CA SER A 24 8.59 -10.70 1.56
C SER A 24 8.33 -9.64 0.49
N ALA A 25 8.28 -8.37 0.88
CA ALA A 25 8.15 -7.24 -0.05
C ALA A 25 9.37 -7.16 -1.00
N VAL A 26 10.59 -7.33 -0.49
CA VAL A 26 11.81 -7.36 -1.32
C VAL A 26 11.78 -8.53 -2.30
N LYS A 27 11.36 -9.72 -1.86
CA LYS A 27 11.20 -10.89 -2.74
C LYS A 27 10.21 -10.60 -3.87
N THR A 28 9.10 -9.95 -3.56
CA THR A 28 8.09 -9.56 -4.54
C THR A 28 8.63 -8.53 -5.52
N ALA A 29 9.35 -7.50 -5.03
CA ALA A 29 9.98 -6.50 -5.88
C ALA A 29 10.98 -7.12 -6.87
N LYS A 30 11.81 -8.07 -6.42
CA LYS A 30 12.71 -8.81 -7.32
C LYS A 30 11.95 -9.55 -8.41
N LEU A 31 10.88 -10.26 -8.04
CA LEU A 31 10.04 -10.98 -9.01
C LEU A 31 9.42 -10.05 -10.05
N LEU A 32 9.01 -8.84 -9.65
CA LEU A 32 8.46 -7.84 -10.57
C LEU A 32 9.51 -7.36 -11.57
N VAL A 33 10.74 -7.13 -11.11
CA VAL A 33 11.87 -6.73 -11.99
C VAL A 33 12.26 -7.85 -12.94
N GLU A 34 12.21 -9.11 -12.50
CA GLU A 34 12.52 -10.27 -13.36
C GLU A 34 11.45 -10.52 -14.44
N LYS A 35 10.19 -10.17 -14.18
CA LYS A 35 9.06 -10.47 -15.07
C LYS A 35 8.63 -9.30 -15.95
N GLY A 36 8.81 -8.07 -15.50
CA GLY A 36 8.36 -6.86 -16.20
C GLY A 36 9.42 -6.31 -17.12
N GLU A 37 9.00 -5.85 -18.31
CA GLU A 37 9.87 -5.08 -19.21
C GLU A 37 10.08 -3.64 -18.68
N ASP A 38 9.02 -3.04 -18.12
CA ASP A 38 9.06 -1.75 -17.43
C ASP A 38 8.66 -1.91 -15.95
N ILE A 39 9.51 -1.38 -15.07
CA ILE A 39 9.33 -1.39 -13.62
C ILE A 39 8.08 -0.59 -13.22
N LEU A 40 7.78 0.51 -13.91
CA LEU A 40 6.65 1.37 -13.56
C LEU A 40 5.31 0.66 -13.78
N ASP A 41 5.17 -0.02 -14.91
CA ASP A 41 3.99 -0.80 -15.26
C ASP A 41 3.82 -2.02 -14.35
N ALA A 42 4.91 -2.74 -14.09
CA ALA A 42 4.90 -3.88 -13.16
C ALA A 42 4.49 -3.46 -11.73
N LEU A 43 4.98 -2.30 -11.26
CA LEU A 43 4.57 -1.74 -9.97
C LEU A 43 3.11 -1.29 -9.98
N LEU A 44 2.64 -0.68 -11.07
CA LEU A 44 1.24 -0.28 -11.21
C LEU A 44 0.31 -1.49 -11.13
N GLU A 45 0.65 -2.55 -11.84
CA GLU A 45 -0.11 -3.79 -11.84
C GLU A 45 -0.13 -4.41 -10.44
N TYR A 46 1.03 -4.61 -9.81
CA TYR A 46 1.12 -5.11 -8.44
C TYR A 46 0.28 -4.32 -7.44
N ARG A 47 0.30 -2.98 -7.53
CA ARG A 47 -0.49 -2.10 -6.65
C ARG A 47 -1.99 -2.24 -6.86
N SER A 48 -2.44 -2.66 -8.05
CA SER A 48 -3.85 -2.83 -8.41
C SER A 48 -4.36 -4.27 -8.27
N THR A 49 -3.47 -5.26 -8.20
CA THR A 49 -3.82 -6.68 -8.05
C THR A 49 -4.23 -7.00 -6.61
N PRO A 50 -5.40 -7.62 -6.39
CA PRO A 50 -5.79 -8.09 -5.06
C PRO A 50 -4.83 -9.16 -4.52
N LEU A 51 -4.45 -9.05 -3.26
CA LEU A 51 -3.70 -10.08 -2.53
C LEU A 51 -4.63 -11.19 -2.04
N SER A 52 -4.09 -12.18 -1.34
CA SER A 52 -4.86 -13.29 -0.73
C SER A 52 -5.96 -12.81 0.23
N ASN A 53 -5.78 -11.63 0.85
CA ASN A 53 -6.76 -10.99 1.71
C ASN A 53 -7.89 -10.26 0.94
N ARG A 54 -7.93 -10.37 -0.39
CA ARG A 54 -8.89 -9.74 -1.32
C ARG A 54 -8.74 -8.23 -1.52
N PHE A 55 -7.76 -7.61 -0.89
CA PHE A 55 -7.45 -6.18 -1.06
C PHE A 55 -6.15 -6.00 -1.83
N SER A 56 -6.11 -4.99 -2.70
CA SER A 56 -4.88 -4.60 -3.38
C SER A 56 -3.98 -3.75 -2.46
N PRO A 57 -2.65 -3.72 -2.70
CA PRO A 57 -1.75 -2.87 -1.91
C PRO A 57 -2.15 -1.39 -1.91
N ALA A 58 -2.65 -0.88 -3.04
CA ALA A 58 -3.14 0.49 -3.12
C ALA A 58 -4.39 0.73 -2.28
N GLU A 59 -5.30 -0.24 -2.20
CA GLU A 59 -6.49 -0.16 -1.34
C GLU A 59 -6.12 -0.15 0.13
N LEU A 60 -5.16 -0.98 0.55
CA LEU A 60 -4.70 -1.02 1.94
C LEU A 60 -4.04 0.30 2.35
N LEU A 61 -3.30 0.93 1.44
CA LEU A 61 -2.59 2.19 1.72
C LEU A 61 -3.50 3.43 1.61
N MET A 62 -4.38 3.48 0.61
CA MET A 62 -5.15 4.70 0.27
C MET A 62 -6.66 4.58 0.53
N GLY A 63 -7.17 3.40 0.89
CA GLY A 63 -8.60 3.18 1.08
C GLY A 63 -9.44 3.32 -0.20
N ARG A 64 -8.82 3.11 -1.37
CA ARG A 64 -9.48 3.14 -2.69
C ARG A 64 -8.70 2.34 -3.73
N LYS A 65 -9.36 2.00 -4.83
CA LYS A 65 -8.66 1.49 -6.01
C LYS A 65 -7.96 2.63 -6.76
N ILE A 66 -6.89 2.27 -7.45
CA ILE A 66 -6.20 3.16 -8.39
C ILE A 66 -6.65 2.89 -9.81
N LYS A 67 -6.44 3.87 -10.68
CA LYS A 67 -6.60 3.67 -12.11
C LYS A 67 -5.47 2.74 -12.57
N ALA A 68 -5.84 1.61 -13.15
CA ALA A 68 -4.92 0.62 -13.69
C ALA A 68 -5.10 0.52 -15.21
N SER A 69 -4.32 -0.36 -15.86
CA SER A 69 -4.48 -0.69 -17.28
C SER A 69 -5.88 -1.25 -17.57
N LEU A 70 -6.40 -2.07 -16.64
CA LEU A 70 -7.75 -2.59 -16.74
C LEU A 70 -8.80 -1.53 -16.39
N PRO A 71 -9.90 -1.46 -17.16
CA PRO A 71 -10.98 -0.53 -16.88
C PRO A 71 -11.60 -0.86 -15.52
N THR A 72 -11.85 0.19 -14.73
CA THR A 72 -12.47 0.10 -13.41
C THR A 72 -13.59 1.13 -13.31
N CYS A 73 -14.66 0.77 -12.59
CA CYS A 73 -15.77 1.68 -12.32
C CYS A 73 -15.28 2.95 -11.60
N PRO A 74 -15.67 4.16 -12.04
CA PRO A 74 -15.22 5.42 -11.45
C PRO A 74 -15.45 5.52 -9.94
N ARG A 75 -16.57 4.95 -9.45
CA ARG A 75 -16.90 4.87 -8.03
C ARG A 75 -15.82 4.19 -7.17
N ASN A 76 -15.06 3.25 -7.73
CA ASN A 76 -14.00 2.56 -6.99
C ASN A 76 -12.73 3.41 -6.81
N LEU A 77 -12.61 4.50 -7.57
CA LEU A 77 -11.51 5.46 -7.47
C LEU A 77 -11.76 6.51 -6.37
N GLU A 78 -12.95 6.55 -5.78
CA GLU A 78 -13.26 7.42 -4.66
C GLU A 78 -12.66 6.88 -3.35
N THR A 79 -12.01 7.73 -2.56
CA THR A 79 -11.54 7.39 -1.22
C THR A 79 -12.71 7.08 -0.29
N THR A 80 -12.61 5.96 0.43
CA THR A 80 -13.52 5.70 1.57
C THR A 80 -13.16 6.53 2.80
N LEU A 81 -11.87 6.87 2.97
CA LEU A 81 -11.37 7.67 4.10
C LEU A 81 -11.99 9.07 4.16
N SER A 82 -12.28 9.71 3.04
CA SER A 82 -12.91 11.05 3.01
C SER A 82 -14.31 11.05 3.61
N LYS A 83 -15.05 9.93 3.51
CA LYS A 83 -16.37 9.79 4.14
C LYS A 83 -16.23 9.68 5.66
N ILE A 84 -15.32 8.82 6.12
CA ILE A 84 -15.05 8.62 7.55
C ILE A 84 -14.56 9.91 8.22
N VAL A 85 -13.65 10.65 7.59
CA VAL A 85 -13.16 11.94 8.14
C VAL A 85 -14.29 12.96 8.19
N CYS A 86 -15.09 13.10 7.13
CA CYS A 86 -16.24 14.00 7.14
C CYS A 86 -17.28 13.65 8.20
N ASP A 87 -17.49 12.37 8.49
CA ASP A 87 -18.45 11.91 9.49
C ASP A 87 -17.92 12.14 10.91
N LYS A 88 -16.63 11.89 11.15
CA LYS A 88 -15.96 12.19 12.43
C LYS A 88 -15.87 13.68 12.74
N GLU A 89 -15.70 14.53 11.73
CA GLU A 89 -15.69 15.99 11.90
C GLU A 89 -17.07 16.56 12.25
N LYS A 90 -18.16 15.85 11.91
CA LYS A 90 -19.52 16.21 12.34
C LYS A 90 -19.77 15.78 13.77
N GLU A 91 -19.36 14.56 14.15
CA GLU A 91 -19.49 14.05 15.52
C GLU A 91 -18.65 14.82 16.56
N LEU A 92 -17.58 15.52 16.17
CA LEU A 92 -16.78 16.37 17.07
C LEU A 92 -17.30 17.81 17.21
N LYS A 93 -18.32 18.21 16.44
CA LYS A 93 -18.90 19.57 16.47
C LYS A 93 -20.26 19.63 17.18
N ASP A 94 -20.77 18.48 17.63
CA ASP A 94 -21.91 18.34 18.54
C ASP A 94 -21.40 18.09 19.99
#